data_AF-A0AAN4WMY6-F1
#
_entry.id   AF-A0AAN4WMY6-F1
#
_cell.length_a   1.000
_cell.length_b   1.000
_cell.length_c   1.000
_cell.angle_alpha   90.00
_cell.angle_beta   90.00
_cell.angle_gamma   90.00
#
_symmetry.space_group_name_H-M   'P 1'
#
loop_
_entity.id
_entity.type
_entity.pdbx_description
1 polymer ?
#
loop_
_entity_poly.entity_id
_entity_poly.type
_entity_poly.pdbx_seq_one_letter_code
_entity_poly.pdbx_strand_id
1 'polypeptide(L)' 'MTYHLQLNAALGPEMNSLGAVLDARSTSTWIATGLVFAVEIGLFEVCRRNFAKRWSATQEAIERVMQLGVAGKGRSA' A
#
# COMPACT_ATOMS: atom_id res chain seq x y z
N MET A 1 -34.47 -2.23 0.85
CA MET A 1 -35.06 -1.62 2.07
C MET A 1 -34.58 -0.17 2.19
N THR A 2 -35.32 0.75 1.58
CA THR A 2 -34.96 2.16 1.32
C THR A 2 -35.37 3.14 2.41
N TYR A 3 -36.05 2.69 3.46
CA TYR A 3 -36.61 3.55 4.50
C TYR A 3 -35.56 4.16 5.46
N HIS A 4 -34.37 3.55 5.63
CA HIS A 4 -33.30 4.12 6.46
C HIS A 4 -32.48 5.22 5.75
N LEU A 5 -32.45 5.24 4.42
CA LEU A 5 -31.71 6.24 3.66
C LEU A 5 -32.44 7.59 3.58
N GLN A 6 -33.76 7.60 3.72
CA GLN A 6 -34.58 8.82 3.65
C GLN A 6 -34.63 9.57 4.99
N LEU A 7 -34.63 8.88 6.13
CA LEU A 7 -34.56 9.53 7.45
C LEU A 7 -33.23 10.26 7.65
N ASN A 8 -32.13 9.72 7.10
CA ASN A 8 -30.83 10.37 7.12
C ASN A 8 -30.71 11.56 6.15
N ALA A 9 -31.64 11.69 5.17
CA ALA A 9 -31.68 12.80 4.23
C ALA A 9 -32.49 14.00 4.77
N ALA A 10 -33.38 13.77 5.74
CA ALA A 10 -34.19 14.82 6.36
C ALA A 10 -33.45 15.61 7.47
N LEU A 11 -32.24 15.17 7.85
CA LEU A 11 -31.36 15.82 8.83
C LEU A 11 -30.33 16.78 8.20
N GLY A 12 -30.42 17.01 6.89
CA GLY A 12 -29.55 17.94 6.16
C GLY A 12 -28.38 17.24 5.45
N PRO A 13 -27.94 17.70 4.26
CA PRO A 13 -26.91 17.03 3.46
C PRO A 13 -25.47 17.21 3.97
N GLU A 14 -25.28 17.97 5.06
CA GLU A 14 -23.97 18.39 5.54
C GLU A 14 -23.70 17.82 6.93
N MET A 15 -23.23 16.57 6.99
CA MET A 15 -22.57 16.09 8.21
C MET A 15 -21.21 16.77 8.31
N ASN A 16 -21.15 17.81 9.13
CA ASN A 16 -19.91 18.47 9.52
C ASN A 16 -19.16 17.56 10.50
N SER A 17 -18.33 16.67 9.95
CA SER A 17 -17.42 15.85 10.74
C SER A 17 -16.05 16.49 10.70
N LEU A 18 -15.55 16.94 11.85
CA LEU A 18 -14.19 17.44 12.04
C LEU A 18 -13.84 18.75 11.28
N GLY A 19 -14.83 19.61 11.02
CA GLY A 19 -14.62 20.90 10.36
C GLY A 19 -14.56 20.85 8.83
N ALA A 20 -14.81 19.69 8.24
CA ALA A 20 -14.94 19.51 6.80
C ALA A 20 -16.33 18.93 6.48
N VAL A 21 -17.03 19.56 5.53
CA VAL A 21 -18.29 19.04 4.98
C VAL A 21 -17.96 17.84 4.11
N LEU A 22 -18.16 16.64 4.63
CA LEU A 22 -17.95 15.40 3.87
C LEU A 22 -19.25 15.03 3.15
N ASP A 23 -19.41 15.50 1.92
CA ASP A 23 -20.52 15.08 1.06
C ASP A 23 -20.14 13.78 0.32
N ALA A 24 -20.71 12.67 0.76
CA ALA A 24 -20.53 11.35 0.16
C ALA A 24 -21.19 11.21 -1.23
N ARG A 25 -22.02 12.18 -1.65
CA ARG A 25 -22.57 12.30 -3.01
C ARG A 25 -21.74 13.23 -3.89
N SER A 26 -20.77 13.96 -3.32
CA SER A 26 -19.91 14.84 -4.08
C SER A 26 -18.83 14.04 -4.80
N THR A 27 -18.75 14.24 -6.12
CA THR A 27 -17.69 13.68 -6.98
C THR A 27 -16.28 14.07 -6.50
N SER A 28 -16.14 15.19 -5.79
CA SER A 28 -14.88 15.65 -5.21
C SER A 28 -14.28 14.68 -4.19
N THR A 29 -15.11 14.05 -3.35
CA THR A 29 -14.69 13.05 -2.34
C THR A 29 -14.09 11.82 -3.02
N TRP A 30 -14.69 11.36 -4.12
CA TRP A 30 -14.22 10.22 -4.89
C TRP A 30 -12.91 10.52 -5.64
N ILE A 31 -12.76 11.73 -6.18
CA ILE A 31 -11.51 12.18 -6.81
C ILE A 31 -10.39 12.26 -5.77
N ALA A 32 -10.65 12.85 -4.60
CA ALA A 32 -9.67 12.94 -3.51
C ALA A 32 -9.24 11.54 -3.05
N THR A 33 -10.20 10.62 -2.89
CA THR A 33 -9.92 9.22 -2.51
C THR A 33 -9.10 8.52 -3.58
N GLY A 34 -9.46 8.67 -4.86
CA GLY A 34 -8.70 8.11 -5.98
C GLY A 34 -7.27 8.64 -6.06
N LEU A 35 -7.06 9.92 -5.74
CA LEU A 35 -5.74 10.54 -5.71
C LEU A 35 -4.89 10.00 -4.57
N VAL A 36 -5.44 9.89 -3.35
CA VAL A 36 -4.74 9.27 -2.22
C VAL A 36 -4.37 7.83 -2.53
N PHE A 37 -5.30 7.05 -3.09
CA PHE A 37 -5.05 5.67 -3.50
C PHE A 37 -3.94 5.56 -4.56
N ALA A 38 -3.93 6.47 -5.55
CA ALA A 38 -2.87 6.50 -6.56
C ALA A 38 -1.49 6.81 -5.95
N VAL A 39 -1.44 7.73 -4.99
CA VAL A 39 -0.20 8.04 -4.25
C VAL A 39 0.28 6.84 -3.44
N GLU A 40 -0.62 6.16 -2.74
CA GLU A 40 -0.31 4.95 -1.98
C GLU A 40 0.24 3.83 -2.87
N ILE A 41 -0.37 3.58 -4.03
CA ILE A 41 0.14 2.61 -5.01
C ILE A 41 1.53 3.02 -5.50
N GLY A 42 1.73 4.30 -5.81
CA GLY A 42 3.03 4.81 -6.24
C GLY A 42 4.12 4.57 -5.19
N LEU A 43 3.84 4.91 -3.93
CA LEU A 43 4.77 4.70 -2.82
C LEU A 43 5.03 3.21 -2.56
N PHE A 44 3.98 2.39 -2.59
CA PHE A 44 4.08 0.94 -2.43
C PHE A 44 4.99 0.32 -3.50
N GLU A 45 4.81 0.72 -4.75
CA GLU A 45 5.60 0.21 -5.88
C GLU A 45 7.07 0.62 -5.78
N VAL A 46 7.35 1.85 -5.34
CA VAL A 46 8.73 2.30 -5.07
C VAL A 46 9.36 1.47 -3.95
N CYS A 47 8.65 1.27 -2.84
CA CYS A 47 9.12 0.44 -1.73
C CYS A 47 9.37 -1.01 -2.19
N ARG A 48 8.45 -1.59 -2.97
CA ARG A 48 8.56 -2.94 -3.53
C ARG A 48 9.81 -3.09 -4.40
N ARG A 49 10.06 -2.12 -5.30
CA ARG A 49 11.24 -2.12 -6.18
C ARG A 49 12.54 -2.03 -5.38
N ASN A 50 12.60 -1.15 -4.39
CA ASN A 50 13.77 -1.01 -3.53
C ASN A 50 14.02 -2.26 -2.68
N PHE A 51 12.96 -2.84 -2.13
CA PHE A 51 13.04 -4.10 -1.39
C PHE A 51 13.57 -5.23 -2.27
N ALA A 52 13.00 -5.42 -3.47
CA ALA A 52 13.42 -6.46 -4.39
C ALA A 52 14.91 -6.34 -4.76
N LYS A 53 15.39 -5.13 -5.05
CA LYS A 53 16.83 -4.89 -5.34
C LYS A 53 17.73 -5.29 -4.18
N ARG A 54 17.39 -4.86 -2.96
CA ARG A 54 18.18 -5.16 -1.74
C ARG A 54 18.13 -6.64 -1.40
N TRP A 55 16.96 -7.26 -1.60
CA TRP A 55 16.75 -8.69 -1.40
C TRP A 55 17.62 -9.51 -2.35
N SER A 56 17.60 -9.23 -3.65
CA SER A 56 18.44 -9.92 -4.64
C SER A 56 19.93 -9.82 -4.29
N ALA A 57 20.41 -8.63 -3.94
CA ALA A 57 21.81 -8.46 -3.52
C ALA A 57 22.17 -9.27 -2.27
N THR A 58 21.25 -9.34 -1.29
CA THR A 58 21.44 -10.14 -0.07
C THR A 58 21.44 -11.64 -0.38
N GLN A 59 20.54 -12.08 -1.26
CA GLN A 59 20.46 -13.47 -1.70
C GLN A 59 21.73 -13.92 -2.42
N GLU A 60 22.23 -13.10 -3.36
CA GLU A 60 23.51 -13.38 -4.03
C GLU A 60 24.67 -13.48 -3.05
N ALA A 61 24.70 -12.64 -2.01
CA ALA A 61 25.73 -12.72 -0.97
C ALA A 61 25.62 -14.02 -0.16
N ILE A 62 24.41 -14.44 0.22
CA ILE A 62 24.18 -15.71 0.94
C ILE A 62 24.61 -16.90 0.07
N GLU A 63 24.24 -16.90 -1.22
CA GLU A 63 24.58 -17.98 -2.14
C GLU A 63 26.10 -18.09 -2.33
N ARG A 64 26.82 -16.98 -2.47
CA ARG A 64 28.29 -16.99 -2.54
C ARG A 64 28.93 -17.59 -1.29
N VAL A 65 28.46 -17.20 -0.09
CA VAL A 65 28.98 -17.76 1.16
C VAL A 65 28.71 -19.26 1.25
N MET A 66 27.52 -19.71 0.84
CA MET A 66 27.17 -21.12 0.81
C MET A 66 28.07 -21.91 -0.17
N GLN A 67 28.30 -21.40 -1.39
CA GLN A 67 29.18 -22.01 -2.38
C GLN A 67 30.64 -22.10 -1.89
N LEU A 68 31.15 -21.05 -1.25
CA LEU A 68 32.49 -21.06 -0.65
C LEU A 68 32.62 -22.10 0.46
N GLY A 69 31.61 -22.24 1.32
CA GLY A 69 31.57 -23.27 2.37
C GLY A 69 31.56 -24.69 1.81
N VAL A 70 30.80 -24.93 0.73
CA VAL A 70 30.77 -26.22 0.02
C VAL A 70 32.12 -26.52 -0.65
N ALA A 71 32.73 -25.54 -1.32
CA ALA A 71 34.03 -25.70 -1.97
C ALA A 71 35.17 -25.96 -0.98
N GLY A 72 35.13 -25.35 0.21
CA GLY A 72 36.08 -25.62 1.29
C GLY A 72 35.96 -27.04 1.85
N LYS A 73 34.73 -27.57 1.96
CA LYS A 73 34.47 -28.95 2.42
C LYS A 73 34.98 -30.00 1.43
N GLY A 74 34.93 -29.73 0.12
CA GLY A 74 35.46 -30.61 -0.92
C GLY A 74 36.98 -30.63 -1.06
N ARG A 75 37.70 -29.65 -0.50
CA ARG A 75 39.18 -29.59 -0.48
C ARG A 75 39.81 -30.26 0.74
N SER A 76 38.99 -30.72 1.69
CA SER A 76 39.42 -31.35 2.95
C SER A 76 39.10 -32.85 3.02
N ALA A 77 38.61 -33.44 1.92
CA ALA A 77 38.38 -34.87 1.73
C ALA A 77 39.30 -35.38 0.61
#